data_AF-A0A3R6XMS5-F1
#
_entry.id   AF-A0A3R6XMS5-F1
#
_cell.length_a   1.000
_cell.length_b   1.000
_cell.length_c   1.000
_cell.angle_alpha   90.00
_cell.angle_beta   90.00
_cell.angle_gamma   90.00
#
_symmetry.space_group_name_H-M   'P 1'
#
loop_
_entity.id
_entity.type
_entity.pdbx_description
1 polymer ?
#
loop_
_entity_poly.entity_id
_entity_poly.type
_entity_poly.pdbx_seq_one_letter_code
_entity_poly.pdbx_strand_id
1 'polypeptide(L)'
;MWRLSPWTALAARVLPRGIGSVACYSKTVKGHSNPLYSPDNLLDIATGFHKRNVQAVYLDLPARFTIPVDDTEFPAHLRGATVDMAQFRHRLKTQNISSSVVDQLNAMNFVWKPRQHRWNLNIMALKTFVSEYGHAVVPQNFVVPEDSPKWPKESWGLRLGLFVKSARATEDKLTSTRIQQLEKLGFVWDVNSTWQLRVDAMAHFKTLHGHLRIPSTFEVPERKSWPQEMWNLKLGHIVKNARGRQNTIPSHRVEQLTQLGFEWKLK
;
A
#
# COMPACT_ATOMS: atom_id res chain seq x y z
N MET A 1 22.83 -1.87 -2.34
CA MET A 1 22.75 -2.89 -3.41
C MET A 1 21.28 -3.31 -3.49
N TRP A 2 20.48 -2.64 -4.33
CA TRP A 2 19.01 -2.74 -4.31
C TRP A 2 18.54 -3.79 -5.32
N ARG A 3 18.07 -4.95 -4.85
CA ARG A 3 17.29 -5.86 -5.70
C ARG A 3 15.87 -5.32 -5.80
N LEU A 4 15.72 -4.51 -6.82
CA LEU A 4 14.48 -4.23 -7.54
C LEU A 4 13.67 -5.54 -7.70
N SER A 5 12.33 -5.45 -7.64
CA SER A 5 11.41 -6.54 -7.98
C SER A 5 11.96 -7.36 -9.17
N PRO A 6 11.80 -8.70 -9.21
CA PRO A 6 12.37 -9.54 -10.28
C PRO A 6 12.11 -8.99 -11.70
N TRP A 7 11.04 -8.21 -11.86
CA TRP A 7 10.63 -7.57 -13.09
C TRP A 7 11.44 -6.33 -13.51
N THR A 8 12.01 -5.57 -12.58
CA THR A 8 12.81 -4.38 -12.91
C THR A 8 14.25 -4.74 -13.32
N ALA A 9 14.74 -5.93 -12.97
CA ALA A 9 16.04 -6.42 -13.42
C ALA A 9 16.02 -6.91 -14.89
N LEU A 10 14.92 -7.51 -15.35
CA LEU A 10 14.77 -7.93 -16.75
C LEU A 10 14.50 -6.74 -17.69
N ALA A 11 13.73 -5.74 -17.26
CA ALA A 11 13.53 -4.51 -18.04
C ALA A 11 14.80 -3.63 -18.10
N ALA A 12 15.76 -3.83 -17.19
CA ALA A 12 17.00 -3.05 -17.11
C ALA A 12 18.17 -3.65 -17.91
N ARG A 13 18.07 -4.89 -18.40
CA ARG A 13 19.08 -5.51 -19.29
C ARG A 13 18.64 -5.39 -20.74
N VAL A 14 18.79 -4.20 -21.31
CA VAL A 14 19.19 -3.85 -22.70
C VAL A 14 18.99 -2.34 -22.81
N LEU A 15 20.05 -1.57 -22.52
CA LEU A 15 20.18 -0.19 -22.94
C LEU A 15 21.54 -0.03 -23.64
N PRO A 16 21.60 -0.11 -24.98
CA PRO A 16 22.50 0.72 -25.74
C PRO A 16 21.81 2.07 -25.93
N ARG A 17 22.39 3.12 -25.34
CA ARG A 17 22.12 4.48 -25.80
C ARG A 17 22.57 4.55 -27.26
N GLY A 18 21.65 4.89 -28.15
CA GLY A 18 21.97 5.36 -29.49
C GLY A 18 21.40 4.50 -30.62
N ILE A 19 20.71 5.21 -31.52
CA ILE A 19 20.40 4.92 -32.92
C ILE A 19 18.94 4.55 -33.19
N GLY A 20 18.29 5.44 -33.94
CA GLY A 20 17.11 5.17 -34.75
C GLY A 20 15.76 5.37 -34.05
N SER A 21 15.23 6.60 -34.12
CA SER A 21 13.80 6.84 -33.98
C SER A 21 13.07 6.05 -35.07
N VAL A 22 12.44 4.92 -34.70
CA VAL A 22 11.46 4.25 -35.54
C VAL A 22 10.08 4.64 -35.02
N ALA A 23 9.52 5.64 -35.70
CA ALA A 23 8.13 6.08 -35.71
C ALA A 23 7.26 5.66 -34.50
N CYS A 24 7.18 6.54 -33.50
CA CYS A 24 6.04 6.60 -32.60
C CYS A 24 4.77 6.88 -33.43
N TYR A 25 3.99 5.85 -33.75
CA TYR A 25 2.61 6.03 -34.18
C TYR A 25 1.76 6.49 -32.99
N SER A 26 1.85 7.77 -32.65
CA SER A 26 0.97 8.43 -31.69
C SER A 26 0.16 9.53 -32.37
N LYS A 27 -0.75 9.13 -33.25
CA LYS A 27 -1.94 9.90 -33.59
C LYS A 27 -3.12 8.95 -33.66
N THR A 28 -3.85 8.83 -32.55
CA THR A 28 -5.15 8.15 -32.52
C THR A 28 -6.15 8.95 -33.35
N VAL A 29 -6.41 8.48 -34.56
CA VAL A 29 -7.59 8.84 -35.34
C VAL A 29 -8.81 8.35 -34.56
N LYS A 30 -9.82 9.22 -34.36
CA LYS A 30 -11.11 8.84 -33.74
C LYS A 30 -11.66 7.58 -34.43
N GLY A 31 -11.85 6.51 -33.68
CA GLY A 31 -12.56 5.31 -34.14
C GLY A 31 -11.70 4.07 -34.46
N HIS A 32 -10.37 4.14 -34.46
CA HIS A 32 -9.53 2.95 -34.68
C HIS A 32 -8.93 2.46 -33.35
N SER A 33 -9.47 1.36 -32.82
CA SER A 33 -8.93 0.71 -31.63
C SER A 33 -7.55 0.15 -31.93
N ASN A 34 -6.51 0.58 -31.20
CA ASN A 34 -5.16 0.05 -31.38
C ASN A 34 -5.15 -1.48 -31.19
N PRO A 35 -4.87 -2.29 -32.22
CA PRO A 35 -5.02 -3.75 -32.17
C PRO A 35 -4.14 -4.41 -31.11
N LEU A 36 -3.05 -3.74 -30.67
CA LEU A 36 -2.19 -4.21 -29.60
C LEU A 36 -2.96 -4.52 -28.32
N TYR A 37 -3.95 -3.70 -27.96
CA TYR A 37 -4.65 -3.80 -26.67
C TYR A 37 -5.88 -4.73 -26.70
N SER A 38 -5.84 -5.85 -27.43
CA SER A 38 -6.92 -6.85 -27.44
C SER A 38 -6.85 -7.79 -26.23
N PRO A 39 -7.97 -8.39 -25.79
CA PRO A 39 -7.93 -9.40 -24.73
C PRO A 39 -7.02 -10.60 -25.05
N ASP A 40 -6.97 -11.03 -26.31
CA ASP A 40 -6.14 -12.17 -26.73
C ASP A 40 -4.64 -11.83 -26.64
N ASN A 41 -4.25 -10.62 -27.03
CA ASN A 41 -2.86 -10.17 -26.87
C ASN A 41 -2.48 -10.07 -25.38
N LEU A 42 -3.41 -9.70 -24.50
CA LEU A 42 -3.15 -9.71 -23.07
C LEU A 42 -2.89 -11.14 -22.56
N LEU A 43 -3.66 -12.12 -23.06
CA LEU A 43 -3.46 -13.53 -22.73
C LEU A 43 -2.09 -14.01 -23.20
N ASP A 44 -1.72 -13.74 -24.45
CA ASP A 44 -0.40 -14.12 -25.00
C ASP A 44 0.75 -13.52 -24.19
N ILE A 45 0.64 -12.24 -23.83
CA ILE A 45 1.61 -11.57 -22.96
C ILE A 45 1.66 -12.27 -21.60
N ALA A 46 0.50 -12.50 -20.97
CA ALA A 46 0.42 -13.15 -19.67
C ALA A 46 1.05 -14.55 -19.69
N THR A 47 0.77 -15.33 -20.72
CA THR A 47 1.35 -16.66 -20.93
C THR A 47 2.87 -16.61 -21.09
N GLY A 48 3.39 -15.69 -21.91
CA GLY A 48 4.85 -15.52 -22.07
C GLY A 48 5.54 -15.16 -20.75
N PHE A 49 4.94 -14.27 -19.95
CA PHE A 49 5.46 -13.93 -18.62
C PHE A 49 5.35 -15.09 -17.62
N HIS A 50 4.25 -15.84 -17.64
CA HIS A 50 4.03 -16.98 -16.74
C HIS A 50 5.04 -18.11 -16.99
N LYS A 51 5.30 -18.45 -18.26
CA LYS A 51 6.30 -19.46 -18.63
C LYS A 51 7.71 -19.12 -18.13
N ARG A 52 8.07 -17.85 -18.11
CA ARG A 52 9.37 -17.36 -17.63
C ARG A 52 9.52 -17.41 -16.12
N ASN A 53 8.41 -17.38 -15.40
CA ASN A 53 8.42 -17.28 -13.95
C ASN A 53 7.36 -18.19 -13.32
N VAL A 54 7.51 -19.49 -13.58
CA VAL A 54 6.63 -20.54 -13.04
C VAL A 54 6.64 -20.57 -11.50
N GLN A 55 7.69 -20.03 -10.87
CA GLN A 55 7.83 -19.97 -9.42
C GLN A 55 7.04 -18.82 -8.79
N ALA A 56 6.57 -17.84 -9.57
CA ALA A 56 5.79 -16.74 -9.04
C ALA A 56 4.36 -17.19 -8.71
N VAL A 57 3.94 -16.94 -7.47
CA VAL A 57 2.57 -17.25 -7.01
C VAL A 57 1.54 -16.39 -7.75
N TYR A 58 1.86 -15.14 -8.05
CA TYR A 58 0.99 -14.19 -8.74
C TYR A 58 1.66 -13.64 -10.00
N LEU A 59 0.86 -13.47 -11.05
CA LEU A 59 1.29 -12.83 -12.28
C LEU A 59 1.00 -11.32 -12.20
N ASP A 60 1.97 -10.57 -11.66
CA ASP A 60 1.95 -9.10 -11.59
C ASP A 60 2.81 -8.49 -12.70
N LEU A 61 2.16 -8.01 -13.77
CA LEU A 61 2.84 -7.39 -14.90
C LEU A 61 3.27 -5.95 -14.59
N PRO A 62 4.47 -5.52 -15.02
CA PRO A 62 4.91 -4.14 -14.89
C PRO A 62 3.93 -3.15 -15.52
N ALA A 63 3.88 -1.92 -14.98
CA ALA A 63 2.98 -0.90 -15.50
C ALA A 63 3.24 -0.56 -16.98
N ARG A 64 4.50 -0.54 -17.38
CA ARG A 64 4.96 -0.34 -18.76
C ARG A 64 6.24 -1.15 -18.98
N PHE A 65 6.33 -1.83 -20.12
CA PHE A 65 7.50 -2.60 -20.51
C PHE A 65 7.56 -2.76 -22.04
N THR A 66 8.72 -3.15 -22.56
CA THR A 66 8.92 -3.44 -23.97
C THR A 66 9.24 -4.93 -24.11
N ILE A 67 8.56 -5.61 -25.04
CA ILE A 67 8.85 -7.01 -25.33
C ILE A 67 10.10 -7.05 -26.21
N PRO A 68 11.16 -7.81 -25.85
CA PRO A 68 12.35 -7.91 -26.68
C PRO A 68 12.03 -8.51 -28.06
N VAL A 69 12.78 -8.09 -29.08
CA VAL A 69 12.49 -8.46 -30.48
C VAL A 69 12.85 -9.93 -30.76
N ASP A 70 13.86 -10.42 -30.08
CA ASP A 70 14.43 -11.76 -30.15
C ASP A 70 13.68 -12.78 -29.28
N ASP A 71 12.62 -12.34 -28.59
CA ASP A 71 11.96 -13.13 -27.57
C ASP A 71 10.94 -14.12 -28.14
N THR A 72 11.35 -15.38 -28.30
CA THR A 72 10.52 -16.41 -28.92
C THR A 72 9.32 -16.84 -28.07
N GLU A 73 9.31 -16.52 -26.77
CA GLU A 73 8.18 -16.82 -25.87
C GLU A 73 6.95 -15.97 -26.18
N PHE A 74 7.13 -14.84 -26.86
CA PHE A 74 6.03 -13.98 -27.27
C PHE A 74 5.72 -14.17 -28.77
N PRO A 75 4.45 -14.03 -29.18
CA PRO A 75 4.07 -14.01 -30.58
C PRO A 75 4.81 -12.92 -31.37
N ALA A 76 5.12 -13.19 -32.64
CA ALA A 76 5.93 -12.31 -33.48
C ALA A 76 5.35 -10.89 -33.62
N HIS A 77 4.02 -10.73 -33.62
CA HIS A 77 3.36 -9.42 -33.73
C HIS A 77 3.44 -8.56 -32.47
N LEU A 78 3.87 -9.13 -31.34
CA LEU A 78 4.03 -8.43 -30.06
C LEU A 78 5.49 -8.10 -29.74
N ARG A 79 6.44 -8.74 -30.41
CA ARG A 79 7.88 -8.51 -30.22
C ARG A 79 8.27 -7.10 -30.65
N GLY A 80 9.08 -6.42 -29.83
CA GLY A 80 9.44 -5.01 -30.00
C GLY A 80 8.37 -4.00 -29.58
N ALA A 81 7.14 -4.44 -29.28
CA ALA A 81 6.07 -3.53 -28.87
C ALA A 81 6.28 -3.03 -27.44
N THR A 82 6.00 -1.74 -27.23
CA THR A 82 5.93 -1.16 -25.89
C THR A 82 4.50 -1.25 -25.38
N VAL A 83 4.32 -2.04 -24.32
CA VAL A 83 3.04 -2.33 -23.69
C VAL A 83 2.82 -1.39 -22.51
N ASP A 84 1.67 -0.71 -22.51
CA ASP A 84 1.17 0.02 -21.35
C ASP A 84 -0.03 -0.70 -20.73
N MET A 85 0.15 -1.24 -19.52
CA MET A 85 -0.90 -2.00 -18.84
C MET A 85 -2.07 -1.13 -18.40
N ALA A 86 -1.93 0.20 -18.31
CA ALA A 86 -3.05 1.08 -18.05
C ALA A 86 -4.02 1.10 -19.24
N GLN A 87 -3.51 1.03 -20.48
CA GLN A 87 -4.32 0.99 -21.69
C GLN A 87 -5.09 -0.33 -21.80
N PHE A 88 -4.43 -1.47 -21.53
CA PHE A 88 -5.12 -2.75 -21.39
C PHE A 88 -6.24 -2.68 -20.36
N ARG A 89 -5.96 -2.22 -19.14
CA ARG A 89 -6.97 -2.13 -18.07
C ARG A 89 -8.12 -1.17 -18.39
N HIS A 90 -7.85 -0.08 -19.12
CA HIS A 90 -8.90 0.83 -19.57
C HIS A 90 -9.80 0.14 -20.60
N ARG A 91 -9.22 -0.56 -21.57
CA ARG A 91 -9.94 -1.26 -22.62
C ARG A 91 -10.73 -2.48 -22.12
N LEU A 92 -10.18 -3.21 -21.16
CA LEU A 92 -10.87 -4.32 -20.49
C LEU A 92 -12.14 -3.87 -19.72
N LYS A 93 -12.28 -2.57 -19.41
CA LYS A 93 -13.52 -2.04 -18.83
C LYS A 93 -14.57 -1.70 -19.88
N THR A 94 -14.15 -1.39 -21.10
CA THR A 94 -15.04 -0.93 -22.18
C THR A 94 -15.41 -2.05 -23.15
N GLN A 95 -14.61 -3.11 -23.23
CA GLN A 95 -14.89 -4.30 -24.04
C GLN A 95 -15.34 -5.48 -23.18
N ASN A 96 -16.22 -6.30 -23.75
CA ASN A 96 -16.57 -7.59 -23.15
C ASN A 96 -15.42 -8.57 -23.37
N ILE A 97 -14.87 -9.10 -22.28
CA ILE A 97 -13.82 -10.13 -22.33
C ILE A 97 -14.53 -11.48 -22.35
N SER A 98 -14.07 -12.41 -23.18
CA SER A 98 -14.60 -13.78 -23.17
C SER A 98 -14.32 -14.44 -21.81
N SER A 99 -15.27 -15.22 -21.30
CA SER A 99 -15.11 -15.94 -20.03
C SER A 99 -13.87 -16.84 -20.06
N SER A 100 -13.63 -17.51 -21.19
CA SER A 100 -12.46 -18.36 -21.38
C SER A 100 -11.12 -17.63 -21.18
N VAL A 101 -10.98 -16.39 -21.69
CA VAL A 101 -9.74 -15.61 -21.49
C VAL A 101 -9.59 -15.21 -20.02
N VAL A 102 -10.68 -14.81 -19.37
CA VAL A 102 -10.67 -14.48 -17.94
C VAL A 102 -10.27 -15.70 -17.11
N ASP A 103 -10.81 -16.87 -17.41
CA ASP A 103 -10.53 -18.12 -16.69
C ASP A 103 -9.06 -18.53 -16.83
N GLN A 104 -8.48 -18.40 -18.04
CA GLN A 104 -7.06 -18.67 -18.26
C GLN A 104 -6.15 -17.68 -17.51
N LEU A 105 -6.50 -16.39 -17.53
CA LEU A 105 -5.76 -15.37 -16.76
C LEU A 105 -5.86 -15.63 -15.25
N ASN A 106 -7.03 -16.04 -14.76
CA ASN A 106 -7.24 -16.40 -13.36
C ASN A 106 -6.45 -17.66 -12.97
N ALA A 107 -6.36 -18.65 -13.85
CA ALA A 107 -5.55 -19.85 -13.63
C ALA A 107 -4.04 -19.52 -13.49
N MET A 108 -3.57 -18.44 -14.12
CA MET A 108 -2.22 -17.91 -13.96
C MET A 108 -2.06 -16.93 -12.78
N ASN A 109 -3.08 -16.82 -11.91
CA ASN A 109 -3.13 -15.86 -10.80
C ASN A 109 -2.86 -14.41 -11.24
N PHE A 110 -3.43 -14.01 -12.38
CA PHE A 110 -3.26 -12.67 -12.94
C PHE A 110 -3.80 -11.57 -12.02
N VAL A 111 -2.97 -10.54 -11.81
CA VAL A 111 -3.32 -9.41 -10.94
C VAL A 111 -4.11 -8.34 -11.70
N TRP A 112 -5.44 -8.45 -11.63
CA TRP A 112 -6.38 -7.49 -12.23
C TRP A 112 -6.30 -6.08 -11.60
N LYS A 113 -6.10 -6.01 -10.27
CA LYS A 113 -6.07 -4.75 -9.50
C LYS A 113 -4.75 -4.61 -8.74
N PRO A 114 -3.66 -4.12 -9.37
CA PRO A 114 -2.33 -4.07 -8.73
C PRO A 114 -2.29 -3.27 -7.44
N ARG A 115 -3.00 -2.13 -7.39
CA ARG A 115 -3.07 -1.30 -6.19
C ARG A 115 -3.71 -2.04 -5.01
N GLN A 116 -4.75 -2.84 -5.28
CA GLN A 116 -5.41 -3.62 -4.25
C GLN A 116 -4.58 -4.83 -3.85
N HIS A 117 -3.98 -5.52 -4.82
CA HIS A 117 -3.08 -6.64 -4.57
C HIS A 117 -1.89 -6.23 -3.70
N ARG A 118 -1.22 -5.13 -4.07
CA ARG A 118 -0.11 -4.57 -3.28
C ARG A 118 -0.55 -4.13 -1.88
N TRP A 119 -1.76 -3.59 -1.73
CA TRP A 119 -2.33 -3.32 -0.40
C TRP A 119 -2.47 -4.61 0.41
N ASN A 120 -3.06 -5.65 -0.18
CA ASN A 120 -3.26 -6.94 0.49
C ASN A 120 -1.94 -7.57 0.93
N LEU A 121 -0.89 -7.53 0.09
CA LEU A 121 0.45 -8.01 0.45
C LEU A 121 1.04 -7.23 1.63
N ASN A 122 0.87 -5.90 1.68
CA ASN A 122 1.34 -5.09 2.81
C ASN A 122 0.56 -5.39 4.10
N ILE A 123 -0.76 -5.62 4.02
CA ILE A 123 -1.58 -6.02 5.17
C ILE A 123 -1.17 -7.41 5.67
N MET A 124 -0.91 -8.35 4.76
CA MET A 124 -0.39 -9.67 5.10
C MET A 124 0.95 -9.56 5.84
N ALA A 125 1.90 -8.80 5.29
CA ALA A 125 3.18 -8.54 5.93
C ALA A 125 3.00 -7.85 7.30
N LEU A 126 2.13 -6.86 7.42
CA LEU A 126 1.85 -6.19 8.69
C LEU A 126 1.25 -7.15 9.73
N LYS A 127 0.35 -8.05 9.31
CA LYS A 127 -0.21 -9.07 10.19
C LYS A 127 0.88 -10.01 10.71
N THR A 128 1.80 -10.46 9.85
CA THR A 128 2.97 -11.25 10.26
C THR A 128 3.85 -10.46 11.23
N PHE A 129 4.13 -9.19 10.94
CA PHE A 129 4.91 -8.32 11.85
C PHE A 129 4.27 -8.24 13.24
N VAL A 130 2.95 -8.01 13.32
CA VAL A 130 2.23 -7.92 14.59
C VAL A 130 2.26 -9.26 15.33
N SER A 131 2.17 -10.39 14.62
CA SER A 131 2.28 -11.73 15.23
C SER A 131 3.67 -12.00 15.83
N GLU A 132 4.73 -11.52 15.17
CA GLU A 132 6.12 -11.76 15.61
C GLU A 132 6.57 -10.82 16.72
N TYR A 133 6.17 -9.54 16.65
CA TYR A 133 6.66 -8.49 17.56
C TYR A 133 5.60 -8.02 18.58
N GLY A 134 4.35 -8.48 18.47
CA GLY A 134 3.26 -8.12 19.39
C GLY A 134 2.73 -6.69 19.22
N HIS A 135 3.26 -5.91 18.27
CA HIS A 135 2.88 -4.51 18.05
C HIS A 135 2.93 -4.10 16.57
N ALA A 136 2.19 -3.05 16.19
CA ALA A 136 2.16 -2.50 14.83
C ALA A 136 3.13 -1.31 14.61
N VAL A 137 4.12 -1.13 15.51
CA VAL A 137 5.15 -0.10 15.39
C VAL A 137 6.30 -0.60 14.51
N VAL A 138 6.15 -0.43 13.21
CA VAL A 138 7.17 -0.87 12.23
C VAL A 138 8.24 0.22 12.03
N PRO A 139 9.55 -0.11 12.14
CA PRO A 139 10.64 0.83 11.83
C PRO A 139 10.57 1.31 10.38
N GLN A 140 10.88 2.59 10.12
CA GLN A 140 10.74 3.19 8.77
C GLN A 140 11.53 2.43 7.69
N ASN A 141 12.73 1.96 8.02
CA ASN A 141 13.62 1.25 7.09
C ASN A 141 13.41 -0.26 7.10
N PHE A 142 12.40 -0.78 7.81
CA PHE A 142 12.13 -2.20 7.87
C PHE A 142 11.73 -2.73 6.48
N VAL A 143 12.45 -3.76 6.05
CA VAL A 143 12.18 -4.55 4.85
C VAL A 143 11.92 -5.97 5.30
N VAL A 144 10.89 -6.60 4.75
CA VAL A 144 10.59 -8.00 5.05
C VAL A 144 11.79 -8.86 4.65
N PRO A 145 12.37 -9.64 5.59
CA PRO A 145 13.51 -10.51 5.30
C PRO A 145 13.20 -11.50 4.19
N GLU A 146 14.11 -11.62 3.24
CA GLU A 146 14.12 -12.70 2.25
C GLU A 146 14.57 -13.99 2.96
N ASP A 147 14.02 -15.15 2.58
CA ASP A 147 14.36 -16.48 3.10
C ASP A 147 13.97 -16.80 4.56
N SER A 148 13.18 -15.96 5.21
CA SER A 148 12.65 -16.29 6.54
C SER A 148 11.33 -17.09 6.43
N PRO A 149 11.23 -18.30 7.01
CA PRO A 149 10.02 -19.14 6.94
C PRO A 149 8.82 -18.51 7.66
N LYS A 150 9.07 -17.56 8.56
CA LYS A 150 8.05 -16.78 9.28
C LYS A 150 7.25 -15.85 8.39
N TRP A 151 7.83 -15.43 7.26
CA TRP A 151 7.23 -14.46 6.35
C TRP A 151 6.71 -15.16 5.11
N PRO A 152 5.47 -14.87 4.67
CA PRO A 152 4.98 -15.33 3.38
C PRO A 152 5.94 -14.92 2.26
N LYS A 153 6.25 -15.83 1.33
CA LYS A 153 7.24 -15.60 0.26
C LYS A 153 6.89 -14.37 -0.59
N GLU A 154 5.60 -14.12 -0.76
CA GLU A 154 5.02 -13.02 -1.53
C GLU A 154 5.22 -11.67 -0.84
N SER A 155 5.53 -11.69 0.46
CA SER A 155 5.82 -10.48 1.24
C SER A 155 7.30 -10.13 1.31
N TRP A 156 8.20 -11.03 0.87
CA TRP A 156 9.64 -10.83 0.95
C TRP A 156 10.09 -9.61 0.15
N GLY A 157 11.06 -8.87 0.68
CA GLY A 157 11.56 -7.64 0.07
C GLY A 157 10.59 -6.45 0.10
N LEU A 158 9.38 -6.60 0.65
CA LEU A 158 8.46 -5.47 0.83
C LEU A 158 9.03 -4.49 1.85
N ARG A 159 9.09 -3.21 1.45
CA ARG A 159 9.46 -2.11 2.34
C ARG A 159 8.29 -1.73 3.24
N LEU A 160 7.95 -2.62 4.18
CA LEU A 160 6.81 -2.47 5.07
C LEU A 160 6.89 -1.18 5.91
N GLY A 161 8.09 -0.77 6.33
CA GLY A 161 8.29 0.50 7.04
C GLY A 161 7.87 1.72 6.25
N LEU A 162 8.16 1.75 4.94
CA LEU A 162 7.71 2.82 4.04
C LEU A 162 6.21 2.79 3.80
N PHE A 163 5.62 1.59 3.67
CA PHE A 163 4.16 1.44 3.57
C PHE A 163 3.47 2.03 4.80
N VAL A 164 3.94 1.67 6.00
CA VAL A 164 3.39 2.15 7.27
C VAL A 164 3.54 3.67 7.40
N LYS A 165 4.70 4.23 7.05
CA LYS A 165 4.92 5.69 7.00
C LYS A 165 3.93 6.36 6.03
N SER A 166 3.79 5.81 4.82
CA SER A 166 2.87 6.35 3.82
C SER A 166 1.42 6.28 4.28
N ALA A 167 1.00 5.17 4.91
CA ALA A 167 -0.35 5.01 5.42
C ALA A 167 -0.69 6.08 6.46
N ARG A 168 0.23 6.41 7.38
CA ARG A 168 0.07 7.51 8.34
C ARG A 168 0.00 8.87 7.65
N ALA A 169 0.90 9.13 6.71
CA ALA A 169 0.97 10.42 6.02
C ALA A 169 -0.24 10.71 5.11
N THR A 170 -1.00 9.68 4.73
CA THR A 170 -2.17 9.80 3.86
C THR A 170 -3.44 9.32 4.56
N GLU A 171 -3.51 9.39 5.90
CA GLU A 171 -4.67 8.95 6.68
C GLU A 171 -5.98 9.58 6.17
N ASP A 172 -5.93 10.88 5.85
CA ASP A 172 -7.02 11.68 5.29
C ASP A 172 -7.53 11.19 3.92
N LYS A 173 -6.68 10.48 3.17
CA LYS A 173 -6.97 9.98 1.82
C LYS A 173 -7.32 8.50 1.79
N LEU A 174 -7.24 7.80 2.92
CA LEU A 174 -7.59 6.39 3.00
C LEU A 174 -9.10 6.21 3.08
N THR A 175 -9.59 5.14 2.45
CA THR A 175 -10.99 4.76 2.58
C THR A 175 -11.27 4.22 3.99
N SER A 176 -12.50 4.37 4.46
CA SER A 176 -12.94 3.86 5.77
C SER A 176 -12.62 2.37 5.97
N THR A 177 -12.81 1.55 4.93
CA THR A 177 -12.46 0.12 4.95
C THR A 177 -10.97 -0.11 5.19
N ARG A 178 -10.08 0.68 4.58
CA ARG A 178 -8.63 0.54 4.75
C ARG A 178 -8.16 0.96 6.14
N ILE A 179 -8.78 2.02 6.67
CA ILE A 179 -8.55 2.45 8.06
C ILE A 179 -8.95 1.34 9.02
N GLN A 180 -10.16 0.77 8.87
CA GLN A 180 -10.62 -0.34 9.71
C GLN A 180 -9.71 -1.58 9.61
N GLN A 181 -9.19 -1.91 8.43
CA GLN A 181 -8.24 -3.01 8.26
C GLN A 181 -6.95 -2.79 9.06
N LEU A 182 -6.40 -1.57 9.05
CA LEU A 182 -5.21 -1.23 9.83
C LEU A 182 -5.51 -1.22 11.33
N GLU A 183 -6.64 -0.67 11.75
CA GLU A 183 -7.06 -0.63 13.15
C GLU A 183 -7.27 -2.01 13.76
N LYS A 184 -7.86 -2.93 12.99
CA LYS A 184 -8.01 -4.33 13.42
C LYS A 184 -6.67 -4.99 13.74
N LEU A 185 -5.58 -4.51 13.16
CA LEU A 185 -4.21 -4.96 13.42
C LEU A 185 -3.51 -4.17 14.54
N GLY A 186 -4.23 -3.30 15.26
CA GLY A 186 -3.66 -2.45 16.30
C GLY A 186 -2.76 -1.33 15.76
N PHE A 187 -2.97 -0.91 14.51
CA PHE A 187 -2.13 0.09 13.86
C PHE A 187 -2.12 1.42 14.62
N VAL A 188 -0.91 1.88 14.96
CA VAL A 188 -0.69 3.13 15.67
C VAL A 188 -0.49 4.25 14.64
N TRP A 189 -1.47 5.17 14.57
CA TRP A 189 -1.47 6.32 13.67
C TRP A 189 -0.44 7.40 14.07
N ASP A 190 -0.22 7.59 15.37
CA ASP A 190 0.77 8.53 15.91
C ASP A 190 1.87 7.80 16.71
N VAL A 191 3.06 7.65 16.14
CA VAL A 191 4.18 6.89 16.74
C VAL A 191 4.94 7.71 17.78
N ASN A 192 4.85 9.03 17.72
CA ASN A 192 5.62 9.91 18.60
C ASN A 192 5.09 9.91 20.03
N SER A 193 3.95 9.25 20.29
CA SER A 193 3.44 9.04 21.64
C SER A 193 3.08 7.60 21.94
N THR A 194 3.69 7.07 23.00
CA THR A 194 3.21 5.86 23.65
C THR A 194 1.79 6.09 24.17
N TRP A 195 1.02 5.00 24.34
CA TRP A 195 -0.31 5.11 24.94
C TRP A 195 -0.27 5.84 26.30
N GLN A 196 0.74 5.53 27.12
CA GLN A 196 0.93 6.17 28.42
C GLN A 196 1.18 7.68 28.27
N LEU A 197 2.07 8.10 27.36
CA LEU A 197 2.33 9.52 27.10
C LEU A 197 1.06 10.28 26.70
N ARG A 198 0.14 9.65 25.96
CA ARG A 198 -1.15 10.26 25.60
C ARG A 198 -2.04 10.45 26.81
N VAL A 199 -2.13 9.44 27.66
CA VAL A 199 -2.91 9.49 28.91
C VAL A 199 -2.34 10.56 29.84
N ASP A 200 -1.02 10.60 30.00
CA ASP A 200 -0.32 11.58 30.83
C ASP A 200 -0.52 13.01 30.27
N ALA A 201 -0.42 13.19 28.95
CA ALA A 201 -0.68 14.49 28.33
C ALA A 201 -2.14 14.94 28.47
N MET A 202 -3.11 14.01 28.40
CA MET A 202 -4.52 14.32 28.70
C MET A 202 -4.71 14.67 30.18
N ALA A 203 -4.10 13.93 31.09
CA ALA A 203 -4.14 14.21 32.52
C ALA A 203 -3.57 15.59 32.82
N HIS A 204 -2.44 15.93 32.21
CA HIS A 204 -1.79 17.24 32.33
C HIS A 204 -2.65 18.37 31.75
N PHE A 205 -3.26 18.15 30.58
CA PHE A 205 -4.24 19.10 30.02
C PHE A 205 -5.39 19.35 30.99
N LYS A 206 -5.93 18.29 31.61
CA LYS A 206 -7.00 18.40 32.61
C LYS A 206 -6.55 19.18 33.84
N THR A 207 -5.31 19.00 34.30
CA THR A 207 -4.75 19.80 35.41
C THR A 207 -4.66 21.28 35.06
N LEU A 208 -4.29 21.62 33.82
CA LEU A 208 -4.14 23.01 33.37
C LEU A 208 -5.47 23.71 33.06
N HIS A 209 -6.45 22.98 32.51
CA HIS A 209 -7.70 23.57 31.99
C HIS A 209 -8.96 23.14 32.76
N GLY A 210 -8.85 22.21 33.70
CA GLY A 210 -9.97 21.65 34.47
C GLY A 210 -10.87 20.68 33.70
N HIS A 211 -10.64 20.48 32.40
CA HIS A 211 -11.49 19.66 31.53
C HIS A 211 -10.71 18.93 30.43
N LEU A 212 -11.32 17.92 29.80
CA LEU A 212 -10.75 17.18 28.67
C LEU A 212 -11.36 17.55 27.30
N ARG A 213 -11.94 18.74 27.19
CA ARG A 213 -12.46 19.30 25.92
C ARG A 213 -11.33 19.88 25.09
N ILE A 214 -10.43 19.01 24.65
CA ILE A 214 -9.25 19.39 23.86
C ILE A 214 -9.69 19.70 22.42
N PRO A 215 -9.40 20.90 21.88
CA PRO A 215 -9.67 21.24 20.48
C PRO A 215 -8.99 20.28 19.52
N SER A 216 -9.63 19.96 18.39
CA SER A 216 -9.09 18.98 17.42
C SER A 216 -7.75 19.38 16.79
N THR A 217 -7.46 20.68 16.75
CA THR A 217 -6.20 21.25 16.22
C THR A 217 -5.15 21.47 17.31
N PHE A 218 -5.45 21.17 18.58
CA PHE A 218 -4.55 21.43 19.68
C PHE A 218 -3.29 20.56 19.60
N GLU A 219 -2.16 21.24 19.72
CA GLU A 219 -0.82 20.67 19.80
C GLU A 219 -0.16 21.17 21.08
N VAL A 220 0.52 20.28 21.78
CA VAL A 220 1.20 20.64 23.03
C VAL A 220 2.31 21.65 22.74
N PRO A 221 2.26 22.86 23.34
CA PRO A 221 3.23 23.89 23.06
C PRO A 221 4.56 23.63 23.78
N GLU A 222 5.66 24.08 23.18
CA GLU A 222 7.01 24.08 23.77
C GLU A 222 7.14 25.15 24.86
N ARG A 223 6.54 24.91 26.03
CA ARG A 223 6.53 25.86 27.16
C ARG A 223 6.80 25.14 28.47
N LYS A 224 7.34 25.87 29.45
CA LYS A 224 7.62 25.36 30.81
C LYS A 224 6.42 24.74 31.52
N SER A 225 5.20 25.10 31.13
CA SER A 225 3.98 24.51 31.67
C SER A 225 3.76 23.07 31.23
N TRP A 226 4.54 22.54 30.29
CA TRP A 226 4.45 21.19 29.75
C TRP A 226 5.80 20.48 29.83
N PRO A 227 5.84 19.20 30.26
CA PRO A 227 7.03 18.38 30.15
C PRO A 227 7.54 18.30 28.70
N GLN A 228 8.86 18.28 28.52
CA GLN A 228 9.49 18.31 27.20
C GLN A 228 9.13 17.10 26.34
N GLU A 229 8.87 15.97 26.99
CA GLU A 229 8.46 14.72 26.38
C GLU A 229 7.09 14.82 25.68
N MET A 230 6.26 15.79 26.10
CA MET A 230 4.92 15.99 25.56
C MET A 230 4.89 17.03 24.43
N TRP A 231 5.97 17.77 24.18
CA TRP A 231 5.99 18.85 23.21
C TRP A 231 5.70 18.37 21.78
N ASN A 232 4.99 19.20 21.01
CA ASN A 232 4.56 18.92 19.63
C ASN A 232 3.63 17.70 19.49
N LEU A 233 3.15 17.16 20.61
CA LEU A 233 2.15 16.11 20.60
C LEU A 233 0.83 16.67 20.06
N LYS A 234 0.31 16.06 18.99
CA LYS A 234 -0.96 16.41 18.36
C LYS A 234 -2.15 15.90 19.19
N LEU A 235 -2.23 16.32 20.45
CA LEU A 235 -3.16 15.83 21.45
C LEU A 235 -4.63 16.01 21.03
N GLY A 236 -4.94 17.09 20.31
CA GLY A 236 -6.25 17.32 19.70
C GLY A 236 -6.67 16.25 18.70
N HIS A 237 -5.73 15.85 17.84
CA HIS A 237 -5.97 14.80 16.84
C HIS A 237 -6.14 13.43 17.51
N ILE A 238 -5.32 13.12 18.52
CA ILE A 238 -5.41 11.89 19.33
C ILE A 238 -6.79 11.77 19.96
N VAL A 239 -7.27 12.84 20.59
CA VAL A 239 -8.56 12.87 21.28
C VAL A 239 -9.73 12.78 20.29
N LYS A 240 -9.66 13.48 19.15
CA LYS A 240 -10.65 13.37 18.07
C LYS A 240 -10.76 11.93 17.56
N ASN A 241 -9.62 11.28 17.31
CA ASN A 241 -9.58 9.90 16.83
C ASN A 241 -10.12 8.93 17.88
N ALA A 242 -9.80 9.13 19.16
CA ALA A 242 -10.36 8.33 20.25
C ALA A 242 -11.90 8.39 20.25
N ARG A 243 -12.49 9.60 20.17
CA ARG A 243 -13.96 9.78 20.12
C ARG A 243 -14.59 9.10 18.91
N GLY A 244 -14.01 9.29 17.72
CA GLY A 244 -14.57 8.73 16.48
C GLY A 244 -14.47 7.21 16.37
N ARG A 245 -13.64 6.58 17.22
CA ARG A 245 -13.26 5.16 17.09
C ARG A 245 -13.45 4.38 18.38
N GLN A 246 -14.33 4.83 19.28
CA GLN A 246 -14.57 4.23 20.60
C GLN A 246 -14.73 2.71 20.56
N ASN A 247 -15.50 2.18 19.60
CA ASN A 247 -15.78 0.75 19.45
C ASN A 247 -14.58 -0.11 19.02
N THR A 248 -13.46 0.51 18.64
CA THR A 248 -12.23 -0.18 18.19
C THR A 248 -11.11 -0.13 19.22
N ILE A 249 -11.26 0.69 20.26
CA ILE A 249 -10.27 0.82 21.33
C ILE A 249 -10.41 -0.38 22.27
N PRO A 250 -9.31 -1.03 22.68
CA PRO A 250 -9.35 -2.09 23.70
C PRO A 250 -10.07 -1.65 24.98
N SER A 251 -10.88 -2.53 25.57
CA SER A 251 -11.72 -2.23 26.74
C SER A 251 -10.96 -1.58 27.89
N HIS A 252 -9.78 -2.11 28.27
CA HIS A 252 -8.95 -1.54 29.34
C HIS A 252 -8.52 -0.08 29.08
N ARG A 253 -8.33 0.32 27.82
CA ARG A 253 -7.98 1.70 27.44
C ARG A 253 -9.19 2.62 27.49
N VAL A 254 -10.35 2.13 27.08
CA VAL A 254 -11.62 2.85 27.21
C VAL A 254 -11.90 3.12 28.68
N GLU A 255 -11.71 2.11 29.53
CA GLU A 255 -11.86 2.22 30.97
C GLU A 255 -10.89 3.25 31.57
N GLN A 256 -9.60 3.19 31.22
CA GLN A 256 -8.60 4.15 31.69
C GLN A 256 -8.94 5.59 31.31
N LEU A 257 -9.40 5.85 30.08
CA LEU A 257 -9.84 7.19 29.67
C LEU A 257 -11.11 7.62 30.41
N THR A 258 -12.03 6.68 30.65
CA THR A 258 -13.27 6.95 31.39
C THR A 258 -12.95 7.31 32.84
N GLN A 259 -12.03 6.61 33.49
CA GLN A 259 -11.50 6.94 34.83
C GLN A 259 -10.83 8.32 34.86
N LEU A 260 -10.16 8.73 33.77
CA LEU A 260 -9.60 10.07 33.63
C LEU A 260 -10.68 11.17 33.49
N GLY A 261 -11.95 10.80 33.28
CA GLY A 261 -13.06 11.73 33.06
C GLY A 261 -13.18 12.19 31.60
N PHE A 262 -12.76 11.36 30.65
CA PHE A 262 -12.82 11.67 29.23
C PHE A 262 -14.26 11.63 28.70
N GLU A 263 -14.75 12.78 28.22
CA GLU A 263 -16.06 12.89 27.58
C GLU A 263 -16.00 12.33 26.14
N TRP A 264 -16.63 11.16 25.93
CA TRP A 264 -16.71 10.48 24.62
C TRP A 264 -17.63 11.20 23.63
N LYS A 265 -18.70 11.84 24.12
CA LYS A 265 -19.62 12.67 23.33
C LYS A 265 -19.62 14.08 23.89
N LEU A 266 -19.22 15.04 23.07
CA LEU A 266 -19.35 16.45 23.38
C LEU A 266 -20.76 16.90 23.00
N LYS A 267 -21.43 17.62 23.89
CA LYS A 267 -22.73 18.26 23.63
C LYS A 267 -22.53 19.57 22.87
#